data_AF-A0A2I1HSF8-F1
#
_entry.id   AF-A0A2I1HSF8-F1
#
_cell.length_a   1.000
_cell.length_b   1.000
_cell.length_c   1.000
_cell.angle_alpha   90.00
_cell.angle_beta   90.00
_cell.angle_gamma   90.00
#
_symmetry.space_group_name_H-M   'P 1'
#
loop_
_entity.id
_entity.type
_entity.pdbx_description
1 polymer ?
#
loop_
_entity_poly.entity_id
_entity_poly.type
_entity_poly.pdbx_seq_one_letter_code
_entity_poly.pdbx_strand_id
1 'polypeptide(L)'
;VLLGGDLNADYDQFLAQISATHQGSSPLNPLFKLLHEQQFEDLCEIDRATLSPSATFRSTSSGSLSRLDYIWTSPSFPIPHLWSSVTDLSDNFPTDHFLVTAHFDFLALQDQRAPSFIKQRQRCRTCFDFYSANSEQKEAFAAEVSSLLLIRSSSSSSSTLNQMWHQFKTALLSAGRSYFPKKTISLMKPKAIPHELEPYIHLSHCLDHYTMSLKKLTSISLLRDSWSRFFDNFEPAFKELFPDQFGLLNALTSPDDLLTVYESVNLPFQEFLGQFRKPLRKLKRFLSANTTIEFNKFNTASMKLAISERNMNFYEHKGKFISSSLNRERRFIVLDRVLVVDTPNCPKLLVDPDEIKQAAITHFQNVVGPSASPFDSVSSLPERWQSRYSPLEQFQESLYDPVMVHVTISELREVISASPAHKAPGPSAIPYE
;
A
#
# COMPACT_ATOMS: atom_id res chain seq x y z
N VAL A 1 10.04 -9.17 -13.95
CA VAL A 1 9.52 -9.78 -15.20
C VAL A 1 8.66 -10.96 -14.81
N LEU A 2 7.49 -11.10 -15.44
CA LEU A 2 6.61 -12.26 -15.37
C LEU A 2 6.53 -12.83 -16.79
N LEU A 3 6.73 -14.14 -16.94
CA LEU A 3 6.77 -14.82 -18.24
C LEU A 3 5.98 -16.11 -18.11
N GLY A 4 5.05 -16.40 -19.01
CA GLY A 4 4.30 -17.64 -18.91
C GLY A 4 3.58 -18.04 -20.19
N GLY A 5 3.21 -19.31 -20.25
CA GLY A 5 2.55 -19.95 -21.39
C GLY A 5 3.04 -21.37 -21.63
N ASP A 6 2.57 -21.97 -22.71
CA ASP A 6 3.00 -23.26 -23.22
C ASP A 6 4.39 -23.14 -23.87
N LEU A 7 5.38 -23.84 -23.32
CA LEU A 7 6.75 -23.91 -23.84
C LEU A 7 7.03 -25.21 -24.59
N ASN A 8 6.05 -26.12 -24.63
CA ASN A 8 6.10 -27.41 -25.31
C ASN A 8 7.37 -28.23 -25.02
N ALA A 9 7.87 -28.11 -23.79
CA ALA A 9 9.10 -28.72 -23.31
C ALA A 9 9.01 -28.96 -21.80
N ASP A 10 9.68 -30.00 -21.33
CA ASP A 10 9.71 -30.39 -19.91
C ASP A 10 10.95 -29.81 -19.21
N TYR A 11 10.72 -28.93 -18.23
CA TYR A 11 11.79 -28.29 -17.46
C TYR A 11 12.48 -29.24 -16.50
N ASP A 12 11.77 -30.22 -15.95
CA ASP A 12 12.32 -31.19 -15.00
C ASP A 12 13.28 -32.15 -15.72
N GLN A 13 12.98 -32.48 -16.98
CA GLN A 13 13.93 -33.18 -17.85
C GLN A 13 15.20 -32.36 -18.11
N PHE A 14 15.09 -31.04 -18.29
CA PHE A 14 16.24 -30.15 -18.39
C PHE A 14 17.06 -30.14 -17.10
N LEU A 15 16.43 -30.04 -15.92
CA LEU A 15 17.09 -30.08 -14.62
C LEU A 15 17.86 -31.39 -14.38
N ALA A 16 17.28 -32.52 -14.79
CA ALA A 16 17.93 -33.83 -14.71
C ALA A 16 19.18 -33.90 -15.60
N GLN A 17 19.14 -33.32 -16.79
CA GLN A 17 20.29 -33.29 -17.72
C GLN A 17 21.44 -32.44 -17.21
N ILE A 18 21.18 -31.25 -16.65
CA ILE A 18 22.24 -30.39 -16.12
C ILE A 18 22.87 -30.95 -14.82
N SER A 19 22.13 -31.81 -14.11
CA SER A 19 22.58 -32.46 -12.88
C SER A 19 23.36 -33.76 -13.13
N ALA A 20 23.30 -34.33 -14.34
CA ALA A 20 24.02 -35.54 -14.70
C ALA A 20 25.51 -35.26 -14.95
N THR A 21 26.39 -36.12 -14.41
CA THR A 21 27.85 -35.98 -14.33
C THR A 21 28.62 -35.94 -15.66
N HIS A 22 27.95 -35.96 -16.81
CA HIS A 22 28.59 -35.85 -18.12
C HIS A 22 28.20 -34.53 -18.80
N GLN A 23 29.04 -33.50 -18.63
CA GLN A 23 28.99 -32.19 -19.31
C GLN A 23 29.28 -32.28 -20.82
N GLY A 24 28.63 -33.19 -21.53
CA GLY A 24 28.84 -33.44 -22.96
C GLY A 24 27.66 -33.04 -23.85
N SER A 25 26.43 -33.01 -23.34
CA SER A 25 25.28 -32.52 -24.13
C SER A 25 25.01 -31.05 -23.80
N SER A 26 24.96 -30.22 -24.83
CA SER A 26 24.43 -28.86 -24.68
C SER A 26 22.98 -28.95 -24.18
N PRO A 27 22.56 -28.13 -23.19
CA PRO A 27 21.18 -28.17 -22.72
C PRO A 27 20.24 -27.86 -23.89
N LEU A 28 19.29 -28.76 -24.16
CA LEU A 28 18.48 -28.78 -25.39
C LEU A 28 17.56 -27.56 -25.54
N ASN A 29 17.28 -26.84 -24.46
CA ASN A 29 16.40 -25.67 -24.47
C ASN A 29 17.16 -24.40 -24.04
N PRO A 30 17.52 -23.51 -25.00
CA PRO A 30 18.20 -22.24 -24.72
C PRO A 30 17.42 -21.31 -23.78
N LEU A 31 16.08 -21.36 -23.80
CA LEU A 31 15.24 -20.55 -22.93
C LEU A 31 15.32 -21.05 -21.48
N PHE A 32 15.20 -22.35 -21.24
CA PHE A 32 15.38 -22.92 -19.89
C PHE A 32 16.77 -22.67 -19.34
N LYS A 33 17.80 -22.74 -20.19
CA LYS A 33 19.16 -22.35 -19.81
C LYS A 33 19.23 -20.89 -19.37
N LEU A 34 18.67 -19.98 -20.15
CA LEU A 34 18.64 -18.55 -19.82
C LEU A 34 17.87 -18.29 -18.52
N LEU A 35 16.67 -18.87 -18.36
CA LEU A 35 15.85 -18.69 -17.17
C LEU A 35 16.56 -19.24 -15.91
N HIS A 36 17.19 -20.40 -16.02
CA HIS A 36 17.95 -21.01 -14.93
C HIS A 36 19.22 -20.20 -14.57
N GLU A 37 20.02 -19.78 -15.55
CA GLU A 37 21.23 -18.96 -15.34
C GLU A 37 20.91 -17.59 -14.75
N GLN A 38 19.77 -17.00 -15.14
CA GLN A 38 19.28 -15.72 -14.60
C GLN A 38 18.45 -15.88 -13.32
N GLN A 39 18.39 -17.10 -12.76
CA GLN A 39 17.71 -17.44 -11.50
C GLN A 39 16.21 -17.08 -11.47
N PHE A 40 15.52 -17.17 -12.61
CA PHE A 40 14.07 -17.03 -12.59
C PHE A 40 13.45 -18.16 -11.76
N GLU A 41 12.39 -17.83 -11.03
CA GLU A 41 11.65 -18.74 -10.17
C GLU A 41 10.45 -19.30 -10.95
N ASP A 42 10.34 -20.63 -10.99
CA ASP A 42 9.23 -21.37 -11.58
C ASP A 42 8.08 -21.50 -10.56
N LEU A 43 6.96 -20.85 -10.85
CA LEU A 43 5.79 -20.75 -9.97
C LEU A 43 4.82 -21.90 -10.21
N CYS A 44 5.30 -23.14 -10.09
CA CYS A 44 4.48 -24.32 -10.31
C CYS A 44 3.66 -24.72 -9.08
N GLU A 45 2.53 -25.39 -9.31
CA GLU A 45 1.86 -26.13 -8.24
C GLU A 45 2.66 -27.38 -7.92
N ILE A 46 2.89 -27.63 -6.63
CA ILE A 46 3.47 -28.86 -6.14
C ILE A 46 2.35 -29.72 -5.56
N ASP A 47 2.19 -30.92 -6.09
CA ASP A 47 1.26 -31.89 -5.54
C ASP A 47 1.74 -32.31 -4.14
N ARG A 48 0.85 -32.13 -3.16
CA ARG A 48 1.14 -32.40 -1.75
C ARG A 48 1.40 -33.88 -1.46
N ALA A 49 0.89 -34.78 -2.31
CA ALA A 49 1.08 -36.22 -2.13
C ALA A 49 2.42 -36.71 -2.69
N THR A 50 2.80 -36.24 -3.87
CA THR A 50 4.01 -36.69 -4.58
C THR A 50 5.22 -35.77 -4.37
N LEU A 51 5.02 -34.55 -3.86
CA LEU A 51 6.03 -33.49 -3.75
C LEU A 51 6.70 -33.14 -5.09
N SER A 52 6.05 -33.47 -6.21
CA SER A 52 6.50 -33.15 -7.56
C SER A 52 5.62 -32.07 -8.21
N PRO A 53 6.12 -31.33 -9.21
CA PRO A 53 5.32 -30.40 -9.98
C PRO A 53 4.11 -31.09 -10.62
N SER A 54 2.93 -30.45 -10.55
CA SER A 54 1.72 -30.92 -11.22
C SER A 54 1.91 -30.92 -12.74
N ALA A 55 1.35 -31.93 -13.42
CA ALA A 55 1.24 -31.95 -14.87
C ALA A 55 0.27 -30.86 -15.35
N THR A 56 0.47 -30.33 -16.55
CA THR A 56 -0.37 -29.27 -17.14
C THR A 56 -0.98 -29.69 -18.48
N PHE A 57 -0.61 -30.85 -19.00
CA PHE A 57 -1.06 -31.34 -20.29
C PHE A 57 -1.37 -32.83 -20.22
N ARG A 58 -2.41 -33.24 -20.93
CA ARG A 58 -2.79 -34.64 -21.13
C ARG A 58 -2.86 -34.96 -22.62
N SER A 59 -1.96 -35.83 -23.07
CA SER A 59 -1.97 -36.31 -24.46
C SER A 59 -3.29 -37.02 -24.80
N THR A 60 -3.97 -36.55 -25.83
CA THR A 60 -5.22 -37.16 -26.35
C THR A 60 -4.99 -38.55 -26.95
N SER A 61 -3.78 -38.84 -27.41
CA SER A 61 -3.44 -40.11 -28.08
C SER A 61 -2.96 -41.20 -27.12
N SER A 62 -2.19 -40.84 -26.09
CA SER A 62 -1.57 -41.78 -25.15
C SER A 62 -2.14 -41.70 -23.72
N GLY A 63 -2.91 -40.67 -23.41
CA GLY A 63 -3.36 -40.36 -22.05
C GLY A 63 -2.24 -39.92 -21.10
N SER A 64 -1.00 -39.79 -21.59
CA SER A 64 0.16 -39.44 -20.78
C SER A 64 0.09 -38.00 -20.30
N LEU A 65 0.50 -37.80 -19.05
CA LEU A 65 0.57 -36.50 -18.42
C LEU A 65 1.98 -35.91 -18.57
N SER A 66 2.08 -34.65 -18.93
CA SER A 66 3.34 -33.90 -18.98
C SER A 66 3.15 -32.46 -18.52
N ARG A 67 4.26 -31.79 -18.19
CA ARG A 67 4.27 -30.37 -17.82
C ARG A 67 4.83 -29.55 -18.98
N LEU A 68 3.98 -28.77 -19.62
CA LEU A 68 4.33 -27.98 -20.80
C LEU A 68 4.06 -26.48 -20.59
N ASP A 69 3.20 -26.14 -19.63
CA ASP A 69 2.76 -24.78 -19.32
C ASP A 69 3.46 -24.27 -18.06
N TYR A 70 3.99 -23.05 -18.13
CA TYR A 70 4.79 -22.49 -17.05
C TYR A 70 4.43 -21.06 -16.73
N ILE A 71 4.67 -20.66 -15.49
CA ILE A 71 4.65 -19.26 -15.04
C ILE A 71 5.97 -19.01 -14.29
N TRP A 72 6.77 -18.08 -14.78
CA TRP A 72 8.08 -17.74 -14.24
C TRP A 72 8.14 -16.30 -13.80
N THR A 73 8.87 -16.04 -12.72
CA THR A 73 9.18 -14.69 -12.26
C THR A 73 10.68 -14.44 -12.15
N SER A 74 11.12 -13.23 -12.50
CA SER A 74 12.52 -12.84 -12.30
C SER A 74 12.85 -12.70 -10.80
N PRO A 75 14.10 -12.85 -10.36
CA PRO A 75 14.52 -12.66 -8.95
C PRO A 75 14.12 -11.33 -8.32
N SER A 76 13.96 -10.29 -9.14
CA SER A 76 13.59 -8.93 -8.72
C SER A 76 12.11 -8.62 -8.95
N PHE A 77 11.26 -9.64 -9.12
CA PHE A 77 9.82 -9.44 -9.26
C PHE A 77 9.27 -8.84 -7.95
N PRO A 78 8.59 -7.68 -8.01
CA PRO A 78 8.32 -6.87 -6.81
C PRO A 78 7.15 -7.37 -5.97
N ILE A 79 6.43 -8.41 -6.41
CA ILE A 79 5.17 -8.85 -5.82
C ILE A 79 5.37 -10.25 -5.25
N PRO A 80 5.12 -10.48 -3.95
CA PRO A 80 5.17 -11.80 -3.37
C PRO A 80 4.19 -12.75 -4.07
N HIS A 81 4.70 -13.88 -4.54
CA HIS A 81 3.89 -15.04 -4.93
C HIS A 81 3.33 -15.70 -3.66
N LEU A 82 2.07 -16.10 -3.70
CA LEU A 82 1.37 -16.75 -2.59
C LEU A 82 1.32 -18.27 -2.78
N TRP A 83 0.77 -18.70 -3.91
CA TRP A 83 0.64 -20.10 -4.30
C TRP A 83 0.20 -20.20 -5.76
N SER A 84 0.37 -21.38 -6.36
CA SER A 84 -0.12 -21.71 -7.69
C SER A 84 -1.00 -22.96 -7.65
N SER A 85 -1.92 -23.09 -8.60
CA SER A 85 -2.75 -24.28 -8.77
C SER A 85 -2.92 -24.64 -10.23
N VAL A 86 -3.09 -25.93 -10.49
CA VAL A 86 -3.49 -26.48 -11.79
C VAL A 86 -4.91 -27.01 -11.69
N THR A 87 -5.76 -26.67 -12.66
CA THR A 87 -7.16 -27.11 -12.71
C THR A 87 -7.44 -27.76 -14.06
N ASP A 88 -7.90 -29.02 -14.01
CA ASP A 88 -8.39 -29.71 -15.20
C ASP A 88 -9.75 -29.11 -15.60
N LEU A 89 -9.81 -28.58 -16.82
CA LEU A 89 -11.00 -27.95 -17.39
C LEU A 89 -11.60 -28.78 -18.53
N SER A 90 -11.15 -30.03 -18.72
CA SER A 90 -11.61 -30.90 -19.81
C SER A 90 -13.13 -31.08 -19.85
N ASP A 91 -13.79 -31.00 -18.69
CA ASP A 91 -15.24 -31.15 -18.57
C ASP A 91 -16.01 -29.91 -19.06
N ASN A 92 -15.36 -28.75 -19.08
CA ASN A 92 -15.96 -27.45 -19.40
C ASN A 92 -15.54 -26.93 -20.77
N PHE A 93 -14.33 -27.28 -21.22
CA PHE A 93 -13.75 -26.80 -22.48
C PHE A 93 -13.04 -27.94 -23.22
N PRO A 94 -13.12 -27.99 -24.57
CA PRO A 94 -12.43 -29.00 -25.36
C PRO A 94 -10.94 -28.65 -25.48
N THR A 95 -10.19 -28.88 -24.42
CA THR A 95 -8.74 -28.66 -24.35
C THR A 95 -8.05 -29.84 -23.67
N ASP A 96 -6.85 -30.13 -24.14
CA ASP A 96 -5.89 -31.10 -23.60
C ASP A 96 -4.88 -30.47 -22.64
N HIS A 97 -4.96 -29.15 -22.43
CA HIS A 97 -4.19 -28.42 -21.42
C HIS A 97 -5.03 -28.12 -20.18
N PHE A 98 -4.38 -28.11 -19.03
CA PHE A 98 -4.94 -27.72 -17.74
C PHE A 98 -4.67 -26.24 -17.48
N LEU A 99 -5.59 -25.58 -16.78
CA LEU A 99 -5.43 -24.17 -16.43
C LEU A 99 -4.40 -24.01 -15.31
N VAL A 100 -3.32 -23.30 -15.59
CA VAL A 100 -2.33 -22.89 -14.59
C VAL A 100 -2.67 -21.51 -14.05
N THR A 101 -2.85 -21.39 -12.74
CA THR A 101 -3.15 -20.12 -12.06
C THR A 101 -2.09 -19.83 -11.00
N ALA A 102 -1.57 -18.60 -10.97
CA ALA A 102 -0.66 -18.12 -9.93
C ALA A 102 -1.28 -16.94 -9.16
N HIS A 103 -1.24 -17.02 -7.83
CA HIS A 103 -1.79 -16.01 -6.93
C HIS A 103 -0.68 -15.14 -6.34
N PHE A 104 -0.90 -13.82 -6.32
CA PHE A 104 0.07 -12.84 -5.83
C PHE A 104 -0.56 -11.88 -4.82
N ASP A 105 0.23 -11.42 -3.85
CA ASP A 105 -0.20 -10.38 -2.91
C ASP A 105 0.11 -8.97 -3.42
N PHE A 106 -0.85 -8.39 -4.15
CA PHE A 106 -0.76 -7.01 -4.62
C PHE A 106 -0.93 -5.96 -3.51
N LEU A 107 -1.41 -6.33 -2.31
CA LEU A 107 -1.51 -5.38 -1.20
C LEU A 107 -0.13 -4.94 -0.70
N ALA A 108 0.90 -5.77 -0.88
CA ALA A 108 2.29 -5.41 -0.63
C ALA A 108 2.76 -4.19 -1.48
N LEU A 109 2.14 -3.92 -2.62
CA LEU A 109 2.45 -2.76 -3.47
C LEU A 109 1.76 -1.47 -3.02
N GLN A 110 0.77 -1.53 -2.13
CA GLN A 110 -0.07 -0.38 -1.76
C GLN A 110 0.76 0.76 -1.13
N ASP A 111 1.89 0.41 -0.51
CA ASP A 111 2.84 1.32 0.13
C ASP A 111 4.04 1.71 -0.76
N GLN A 112 4.23 1.07 -1.92
CA GLN A 112 5.39 1.29 -2.79
C GLN A 112 4.98 1.97 -4.11
N ARG A 113 4.57 3.24 -4.04
CA ARG A 113 4.43 4.04 -5.27
C ARG A 113 5.82 4.48 -5.75
N ALA A 114 6.06 4.36 -7.05
CA ALA A 114 7.33 4.77 -7.65
C ALA A 114 7.65 6.25 -7.34
N PRO A 115 8.86 6.59 -6.87
CA PRO A 115 9.25 7.97 -6.58
C PRO A 115 9.05 8.93 -7.76
N SER A 116 9.16 8.44 -9.00
CA SER A 116 8.89 9.18 -10.23
C SER A 116 7.42 9.55 -10.40
N PHE A 117 6.51 8.59 -10.19
CA PHE A 117 5.05 8.83 -10.21
C PHE A 117 4.63 9.82 -9.10
N ILE A 118 5.28 9.75 -7.94
CA ILE A 118 5.08 10.66 -6.81
C ILE A 118 5.57 12.08 -7.16
N LYS A 119 6.78 12.21 -7.72
CA LYS A 119 7.38 13.49 -8.15
C LYS A 119 6.57 14.16 -9.27
N GLN A 120 6.06 13.38 -10.24
CA GLN A 120 5.27 13.90 -11.36
C GLN A 120 3.94 14.51 -10.94
N ARG A 121 3.28 13.98 -9.89
CA ARG A 121 1.95 14.45 -9.47
C ARG A 121 1.95 15.62 -8.49
N GLN A 122 3.12 16.09 -8.03
CA GLN A 122 3.31 17.26 -7.16
C GLN A 122 2.13 17.54 -6.20
N ARG A 123 1.73 16.56 -5.38
CA ARG A 123 0.68 16.76 -4.36
C ARG A 123 1.24 17.50 -3.14
N CYS A 124 1.73 18.70 -3.40
CA CYS A 124 2.09 19.70 -2.42
C CYS A 124 0.93 20.68 -2.34
N ARG A 125 0.31 20.84 -1.17
CA ARG A 125 -0.60 21.97 -0.97
C ARG A 125 0.20 23.12 -0.39
N THR A 126 0.06 24.29 -0.99
CA THR A 126 0.57 25.53 -0.41
C THR A 126 -0.53 26.11 0.48
N CYS A 127 -0.28 26.22 1.77
CA CYS A 127 -1.16 26.90 2.71
C CYS A 127 -0.47 28.15 3.27
N PHE A 128 -1.25 29.15 3.64
CA PHE A 128 -0.73 30.26 4.43
C PHE A 128 -0.49 29.78 5.85
N ASP A 129 0.68 30.10 6.40
CA ASP A 129 1.03 29.75 7.78
C ASP A 129 0.55 30.84 8.74
N PHE A 130 -0.75 30.81 9.05
CA PHE A 130 -1.40 31.79 9.93
C PHE A 130 -0.87 31.77 11.37
N TYR A 131 -0.33 30.63 11.81
CA TYR A 131 0.11 30.43 13.19
C TYR A 131 1.44 31.12 13.47
N SER A 132 2.32 31.22 12.47
CA SER A 132 3.60 31.92 12.60
C SER A 132 3.51 33.43 12.38
N ALA A 133 2.35 33.94 11.95
CA ALA A 133 2.14 35.37 11.73
C ALA A 133 2.07 36.17 13.05
N ASN A 134 2.79 37.28 13.10
CA ASN A 134 2.79 38.21 14.23
C ASN A 134 1.50 39.04 14.28
N SER A 135 1.27 39.77 15.37
CA SER A 135 0.04 40.56 15.56
C SER A 135 -0.14 41.65 14.51
N GLU A 136 0.94 42.34 14.13
CA GLU A 136 0.92 43.42 13.13
C GLU A 136 0.51 42.91 11.74
N GLN A 137 1.00 41.74 11.33
CA GLN A 137 0.61 41.09 10.07
C GLN A 137 -0.88 40.69 10.06
N LYS A 138 -1.42 40.26 11.21
CA LYS A 138 -2.85 39.91 11.34
C LYS A 138 -3.74 41.15 11.28
N GLU A 139 -3.31 42.25 11.90
CA GLU A 139 -4.00 43.55 11.84
C GLU A 139 -3.98 44.14 10.42
N ALA A 140 -2.82 44.13 9.76
CA ALA A 140 -2.68 44.58 8.37
C ALA A 140 -3.52 43.73 7.40
N PHE A 141 -3.57 42.41 7.61
CA PHE A 141 -4.46 41.52 6.86
C PHE A 141 -5.94 41.90 7.04
N ALA A 142 -6.40 42.13 8.27
CA ALA A 142 -7.79 42.47 8.55
C ALA A 142 -8.19 43.84 7.97
N ALA A 143 -7.28 44.82 8.03
CA ALA A 143 -7.46 46.15 7.43
C ALA A 143 -7.58 46.07 5.91
N GLU A 144 -6.71 45.29 5.25
CA GLU A 144 -6.74 45.10 3.80
C GLU A 144 -8.03 44.40 3.34
N VAL A 145 -8.43 43.32 4.03
CA VAL A 145 -9.69 42.61 3.72
C VAL A 145 -10.88 43.56 3.84
N SER A 146 -10.93 44.38 4.89
CA SER A 146 -12.02 45.33 5.12
C SER A 146 -12.07 46.41 4.04
N SER A 147 -10.91 46.93 3.63
CA SER A 147 -10.79 47.91 2.54
C SER A 147 -11.26 47.34 1.19
N LEU A 148 -10.82 46.13 0.83
CA LEU A 148 -11.19 45.46 -0.42
C LEU A 148 -12.68 45.12 -0.50
N LEU A 149 -13.34 44.90 0.64
CA LEU A 149 -14.78 44.64 0.72
C LEU A 149 -15.61 45.95 0.65
N LEU A 150 -15.10 47.06 1.21
CA LEU A 150 -15.72 48.39 1.14
C LEU A 150 -15.71 48.97 -0.28
N ILE A 151 -14.57 48.86 -0.99
CA ILE A 151 -14.41 49.38 -2.36
C ILE A 151 -15.37 48.71 -3.37
N ARG A 152 -15.78 47.46 -3.09
CA ARG A 152 -16.60 46.64 -4.01
C ARG A 152 -18.08 46.58 -3.66
N SER A 153 -18.48 47.08 -2.49
CA SER A 153 -19.88 47.24 -2.10
C SER A 153 -20.49 48.54 -2.63
N SER A 154 -19.67 49.51 -3.04
CA SER A 154 -20.10 50.76 -3.69
C SER A 154 -20.50 50.62 -5.17
N SER A 155 -20.25 49.47 -5.82
CA SER A 155 -20.74 49.19 -7.17
C SER A 155 -22.10 48.50 -7.11
N SER A 156 -23.17 49.30 -7.16
CA SER A 156 -24.56 48.87 -7.13
C SER A 156 -24.97 48.05 -8.37
N SER A 157 -25.32 46.78 -8.17
CA SER A 157 -26.43 46.07 -8.83
C SER A 157 -26.56 44.67 -8.21
N SER A 158 -27.79 44.16 -8.11
CA SER A 158 -28.18 42.84 -7.56
C SER A 158 -27.10 41.75 -7.68
N SER A 159 -26.26 41.61 -6.66
CA SER A 159 -25.20 40.60 -6.64
C SER A 159 -25.76 39.29 -6.10
N THR A 160 -25.66 38.22 -6.90
CA THR A 160 -26.04 36.87 -6.43
C THR A 160 -25.14 36.42 -5.28
N LEU A 161 -25.64 35.52 -4.42
CA LEU A 161 -24.87 35.00 -3.27
C LEU A 161 -23.52 34.41 -3.67
N ASN A 162 -23.44 33.78 -4.85
CA ASN A 162 -22.19 33.26 -5.42
C ASN A 162 -21.18 34.36 -5.75
N GLN A 163 -21.63 35.52 -6.23
CA GLN A 163 -20.75 36.66 -6.50
C GLN A 163 -20.22 37.26 -5.20
N MET A 164 -21.06 37.42 -4.18
CA MET A 164 -20.62 37.88 -2.85
C MET A 164 -19.59 36.92 -2.24
N TRP A 165 -19.84 35.62 -2.31
CA TRP A 165 -18.91 34.61 -1.83
C TRP A 165 -17.58 34.64 -2.59
N HIS A 166 -17.63 34.77 -3.93
CA HIS A 166 -16.43 34.85 -4.74
C HIS A 166 -15.61 36.12 -4.42
N GLN A 167 -16.27 37.25 -4.22
CA GLN A 167 -15.63 38.51 -3.82
C GLN A 167 -14.95 38.38 -2.46
N PHE A 168 -15.66 37.84 -1.46
CA PHE A 168 -15.12 37.60 -0.13
C PHE A 168 -13.90 36.67 -0.16
N LYS A 169 -14.03 35.53 -0.83
CA LYS A 169 -12.93 34.58 -1.01
C LYS A 169 -11.73 35.22 -1.69
N THR A 170 -11.96 36.07 -2.69
CA THR A 170 -10.89 36.75 -3.43
C THR A 170 -10.15 37.75 -2.55
N ALA A 171 -10.87 38.55 -1.75
CA ALA A 171 -10.29 39.50 -0.80
C ALA A 171 -9.45 38.78 0.28
N LEU A 172 -9.94 37.67 0.83
CA LEU A 172 -9.17 36.85 1.78
C LEU A 172 -7.90 36.27 1.14
N LEU A 173 -8.00 35.74 -0.08
CA LEU A 173 -6.86 35.15 -0.77
C LEU A 173 -5.83 36.19 -1.21
N SER A 174 -6.24 37.39 -1.63
CA SER A 174 -5.31 38.47 -1.99
C SER A 174 -4.58 38.99 -0.75
N ALA A 175 -5.31 39.32 0.31
CA ALA A 175 -4.71 39.77 1.56
C ALA A 175 -3.80 38.68 2.16
N GLY A 176 -4.23 37.41 2.13
CA GLY A 176 -3.42 36.29 2.62
C GLY A 176 -2.11 36.10 1.85
N ARG A 177 -2.09 36.39 0.54
CA ARG A 177 -0.85 36.35 -0.27
C ARG A 177 0.14 37.45 0.09
N SER A 178 -0.34 38.61 0.53
CA SER A 178 0.49 39.77 0.84
C SER A 178 1.08 39.70 2.25
N TYR A 179 0.30 39.22 3.23
CA TYR A 179 0.67 39.35 4.64
C TYR A 179 1.07 38.04 5.33
N PHE A 180 0.82 36.87 4.73
CA PHE A 180 1.18 35.58 5.35
C PHE A 180 2.23 34.80 4.55
N PRO A 181 3.22 34.21 5.24
CA PRO A 181 4.19 33.33 4.59
C PRO A 181 3.51 32.05 4.09
N LYS A 182 4.00 31.54 2.96
CA LYS A 182 3.51 30.30 2.35
C LYS A 182 4.28 29.11 2.90
N LYS A 183 3.56 28.08 3.33
CA LYS A 183 4.11 26.78 3.73
C LYS A 183 3.69 25.72 2.74
N THR A 184 4.67 25.03 2.19
CA THR A 184 4.44 23.88 1.31
C THR A 184 4.31 22.62 2.16
N ILE A 185 3.11 22.06 2.22
CA ILE A 185 2.87 20.79 2.90
C ILE A 185 2.87 19.69 1.84
N SER A 186 3.90 18.85 1.87
CA SER A 186 3.91 17.58 1.14
C SER A 186 2.99 16.59 1.85
N LEU A 187 2.04 16.01 1.11
CA LEU A 187 1.16 14.94 1.63
C LEU A 187 1.88 13.58 1.78
N MET A 188 3.15 13.49 1.37
CA MET A 188 3.96 12.27 1.45
C MET A 188 5.35 12.67 1.94
N LYS A 189 5.59 12.61 3.26
CA LYS A 189 6.97 12.50 3.76
C LYS A 189 7.43 11.09 3.39
N PRO A 190 8.57 10.88 2.69
CA PRO A 190 9.19 9.56 2.70
C PRO A 190 9.30 9.12 4.17
N LYS A 191 8.99 7.85 4.49
CA LYS A 191 9.23 7.32 5.83
C LYS A 191 10.68 7.69 6.15
N ALA A 192 10.87 8.56 7.14
CA ALA A 192 12.21 8.98 7.51
C ALA A 192 12.96 7.70 7.84
N ILE A 193 14.17 7.55 7.28
CA ILE A 193 15.06 6.49 7.72
C ILE A 193 15.14 6.63 9.25
N PRO A 194 14.83 5.57 10.02
CA PRO A 194 15.00 5.63 11.46
C PRO A 194 16.41 6.08 11.79
N HIS A 195 16.57 7.03 12.71
CA HIS A 195 17.87 7.61 13.04
C HIS A 195 18.92 6.53 13.38
N GLU A 196 18.48 5.43 14.00
CA GLU A 196 19.29 4.27 14.36
C GLU A 196 19.88 3.53 13.14
N LEU A 197 19.25 3.65 11.96
CA LEU A 197 19.65 2.98 10.73
C LEU A 197 20.43 3.90 9.77
N GLU A 198 20.45 5.20 10.01
CA GLU A 198 21.18 6.18 9.19
C GLU A 198 22.66 5.83 8.98
N PRO A 199 23.43 5.39 10.01
CA PRO A 199 24.84 5.08 9.85
C PRO A 199 25.10 3.92 8.87
N TYR A 200 24.28 2.87 8.91
CA TYR A 200 24.38 1.70 8.01
C TYR A 200 24.07 2.05 6.55
N ILE A 201 23.04 2.88 6.35
CA ILE A 201 22.65 3.38 5.03
C ILE A 201 23.70 4.34 4.50
N HIS A 202 24.25 5.21 5.36
CA HIS A 202 25.32 6.14 4.99
C HIS A 202 26.53 5.38 4.44
N LEU A 203 27.04 4.37 5.15
CA LEU A 203 28.15 3.55 4.65
C LEU A 203 27.85 2.88 3.32
N SER A 204 26.66 2.29 3.17
CA SER A 204 26.23 1.65 1.93
C SER A 204 26.19 2.64 0.76
N HIS A 205 25.62 3.82 0.98
CA HIS A 205 25.55 4.89 -0.03
C HIS A 205 26.94 5.44 -0.39
N CYS A 206 27.81 5.65 0.59
CA CYS A 206 29.18 6.08 0.36
C CYS A 206 29.93 5.10 -0.54
N LEU A 207 29.84 3.80 -0.25
CA LEU A 207 30.46 2.76 -1.06
C LEU A 207 29.85 2.68 -2.47
N ASP A 208 28.54 2.82 -2.60
CA ASP A 208 27.85 2.82 -3.90
C ASP A 208 28.26 4.01 -4.76
N HIS A 209 28.27 5.21 -4.17
CA HIS A 209 28.70 6.42 -4.85
C HIS A 209 30.15 6.31 -5.34
N TYR A 210 31.04 5.80 -4.49
CA TYR A 210 32.43 5.54 -4.88
C TYR A 210 32.52 4.48 -5.99
N THR A 211 31.81 3.36 -5.87
CA THR A 211 31.79 2.31 -6.90
C THR A 211 31.29 2.84 -8.25
N MET A 212 30.37 3.81 -8.24
CA MET A 212 29.92 4.49 -9.46
C MET A 212 30.94 5.48 -10.01
N SER A 213 31.67 6.20 -9.14
CA SER A 213 32.72 7.12 -9.57
C SER A 213 33.88 6.39 -10.27
N LEU A 214 34.19 5.15 -9.84
CA LEU A 214 35.20 4.28 -10.46
C LEU A 214 34.96 4.01 -11.96
N LYS A 215 33.74 4.21 -12.48
CA LYS A 215 33.47 4.05 -13.93
C LYS A 215 34.06 5.18 -14.78
N LYS A 216 34.33 6.33 -14.16
CA LYS A 216 34.79 7.56 -14.83
C LYS A 216 36.30 7.76 -14.76
N LEU A 217 37.00 6.94 -13.98
CA LEU A 217 38.44 7.08 -13.75
C LEU A 217 39.22 6.45 -14.91
N THR A 218 40.25 7.17 -15.37
CA THR A 218 41.04 6.81 -16.55
C THR A 218 42.53 6.61 -16.26
N SER A 219 43.00 7.00 -15.07
CA SER A 219 44.41 6.89 -14.66
C SER A 219 44.56 6.42 -13.21
N ILE A 220 45.75 5.88 -12.90
CA ILE A 220 46.12 5.45 -11.54
C ILE A 220 46.21 6.61 -10.55
N SER A 221 46.66 7.79 -10.99
CA SER A 221 46.73 8.99 -10.14
C SER A 221 45.34 9.43 -9.66
N LEU A 222 44.38 9.50 -10.59
CA LEU A 222 42.99 9.85 -10.26
C LEU A 222 42.33 8.80 -9.37
N LEU A 223 42.67 7.52 -9.55
CA LEU A 223 42.22 6.44 -8.68
C LEU A 223 42.76 6.61 -7.26
N ARG A 224 44.07 6.88 -7.09
CA ARG A 224 44.67 7.09 -5.78
C ARG A 224 44.03 8.26 -5.03
N ASP A 225 43.89 9.40 -5.69
CA ASP A 225 43.33 10.60 -5.06
C ASP A 225 41.86 10.41 -4.68
N SER A 226 41.07 9.77 -5.56
CA SER A 226 39.68 9.45 -5.25
C SER A 226 39.55 8.39 -4.17
N TRP A 227 40.49 7.44 -4.11
CA TRP A 227 40.49 6.35 -3.14
C TRP A 227 40.83 6.85 -1.75
N SER A 228 41.88 7.67 -1.60
CA SER A 228 42.25 8.30 -0.33
C SER A 228 41.07 9.06 0.28
N ARG A 229 40.45 9.98 -0.49
CA ARG A 229 39.29 10.76 0.00
C ARG A 229 38.11 9.90 0.44
N PHE A 230 37.87 8.79 -0.24
CA PHE A 230 36.83 7.85 0.15
C PHE A 230 37.22 7.11 1.42
N PHE A 231 38.43 6.56 1.47
CA PHE A 231 38.90 5.68 2.53
C PHE A 231 39.02 6.42 3.87
N ASP A 232 39.51 7.66 3.86
CA ASP A 232 39.67 8.51 5.05
C ASP A 232 38.34 8.73 5.80
N ASN A 233 37.23 8.80 5.06
CA ASN A 233 35.90 8.96 5.65
C ASN A 233 35.24 7.60 5.95
N PHE A 234 35.46 6.61 5.09
CA PHE A 234 34.77 5.32 5.16
C PHE A 234 35.35 4.41 6.26
N GLU A 235 36.66 4.36 6.42
CA GLU A 235 37.34 3.50 7.39
C GLU A 235 36.92 3.75 8.84
N PRO A 236 36.95 4.98 9.38
CA PRO A 236 36.56 5.23 10.77
C PRO A 236 35.09 4.88 11.02
N ALA A 237 34.19 5.28 10.12
CA ALA A 237 32.77 4.97 10.22
C ALA A 237 32.50 3.45 10.13
N PHE A 238 33.25 2.72 9.31
CA PHE A 238 33.15 1.26 9.23
C PHE A 238 33.64 0.60 10.53
N LYS A 239 34.78 1.04 11.09
CA LYS A 239 35.32 0.48 12.34
C LYS A 239 34.39 0.73 13.53
N GLU A 240 33.72 1.87 13.57
CA GLU A 240 32.74 2.19 14.61
C GLU A 240 31.52 1.25 14.55
N LEU A 241 30.98 1.01 13.36
CA LEU A 241 29.79 0.17 13.18
C LEU A 241 30.09 -1.34 13.20
N PHE A 242 31.32 -1.73 12.83
CA PHE A 242 31.72 -3.12 12.65
C PHE A 242 33.10 -3.43 13.27
N PRO A 243 33.25 -3.27 14.60
CA PRO A 243 34.54 -3.42 15.27
C PRO A 243 35.16 -4.81 15.05
N ASP A 244 34.35 -5.86 15.01
CA ASP A 244 34.83 -7.25 14.86
C ASP A 244 35.11 -7.66 13.40
N GLN A 245 34.84 -6.79 12.43
CA GLN A 245 34.91 -7.11 10.99
C GLN A 245 35.97 -6.29 10.26
N PHE A 246 36.90 -5.66 10.97
CA PHE A 246 37.99 -4.87 10.37
C PHE A 246 38.85 -5.67 9.38
N GLY A 247 38.90 -7.00 9.52
CA GLY A 247 39.58 -7.89 8.56
C GLY A 247 39.04 -7.79 7.13
N LEU A 248 37.80 -7.30 6.94
CA LEU A 248 37.26 -7.00 5.61
C LEU A 248 37.94 -5.78 4.96
N LEU A 249 38.43 -4.83 5.76
CA LEU A 249 39.20 -3.69 5.27
C LEU A 249 40.63 -4.09 4.92
N ASN A 250 41.21 -5.08 5.61
CA ASN A 250 42.54 -5.60 5.27
C ASN A 250 42.60 -6.25 3.87
N ALA A 251 41.46 -6.66 3.32
CA ALA A 251 41.37 -7.15 1.95
C ALA A 251 41.38 -6.02 0.90
N LEU A 252 41.33 -4.76 1.33
CA LEU A 252 41.45 -3.57 0.49
C LEU A 252 42.89 -3.08 0.50
N THR A 253 43.38 -2.61 -0.65
CA THR A 253 44.69 -1.98 -0.75
C THR A 253 44.66 -0.62 -0.06
N SER A 254 45.60 -0.35 0.84
CA SER A 254 45.78 0.96 1.45
C SER A 254 45.96 2.04 0.37
N PRO A 255 45.41 3.27 0.56
CA PRO A 255 45.65 4.37 -0.37
C PRO A 255 47.13 4.67 -0.65
N ASP A 256 48.00 4.46 0.34
CA ASP A 256 49.44 4.70 0.21
C ASP A 256 50.15 3.64 -0.62
N ASP A 257 49.71 2.39 -0.52
CA ASP A 257 50.32 1.25 -1.23
C ASP A 257 49.81 1.10 -2.67
N LEU A 258 48.74 1.82 -3.05
CA LEU A 258 48.04 1.62 -4.31
C LEU A 258 48.94 1.79 -5.55
N LEU A 259 49.85 2.76 -5.54
CA LEU A 259 50.82 3.00 -6.62
C LEU A 259 51.81 1.84 -6.74
N THR A 260 52.40 1.42 -5.62
CA THR A 260 53.36 0.31 -5.57
C THR A 260 52.72 -1.01 -6.00
N VAL A 261 51.47 -1.26 -5.60
CA VAL A 261 50.72 -2.43 -6.02
C VAL A 261 50.41 -2.37 -7.52
N TYR A 262 50.06 -1.21 -8.07
CA TYR A 262 49.84 -1.07 -9.51
C TYR A 262 51.10 -1.35 -10.33
N GLU A 263 52.24 -0.78 -9.92
CA GLU A 263 53.54 -0.94 -10.59
C GLU A 263 54.03 -2.39 -10.56
N SER A 264 53.81 -3.12 -9.46
CA SER A 264 54.22 -4.52 -9.32
C SER A 264 53.40 -5.51 -10.15
N VAL A 265 52.14 -5.19 -10.45
CA VAL A 265 51.21 -6.07 -11.17
C VAL A 265 51.40 -5.98 -12.70
N ASN A 266 52.01 -4.89 -13.21
CA ASN A 266 52.32 -4.67 -14.63
C ASN A 266 51.15 -4.98 -15.60
N LEU A 267 49.94 -4.52 -15.24
CA LEU A 267 48.72 -4.70 -16.04
C LEU A 267 48.23 -3.37 -16.64
N PRO A 268 47.49 -3.43 -17.77
CA PRO A 268 46.72 -2.30 -18.25
C PRO A 268 45.78 -1.77 -17.15
N PHE A 269 45.63 -0.45 -17.06
CA PHE A 269 44.85 0.20 -15.99
C PHE A 269 43.41 -0.35 -15.87
N GLN A 270 42.75 -0.66 -16.99
CA GLN A 270 41.38 -1.20 -16.97
C GLN A 270 41.29 -2.59 -16.34
N GLU A 271 42.29 -3.45 -16.54
CA GLU A 271 42.33 -4.78 -15.93
C GLU A 271 42.61 -4.68 -14.42
N PHE A 272 43.57 -3.82 -14.04
CA PHE A 272 43.84 -3.50 -12.64
C PHE A 272 42.58 -2.97 -11.94
N LEU A 273 41.86 -2.04 -12.57
CA LEU A 273 40.61 -1.49 -12.06
C LEU A 273 39.53 -2.58 -11.90
N GLY A 274 39.50 -3.56 -12.80
CA GLY A 274 38.67 -4.75 -12.70
C GLY A 274 38.97 -5.59 -11.45
N GLN A 275 40.25 -5.78 -11.13
CA GLN A 275 40.71 -6.47 -9.92
C GLN A 275 40.40 -5.65 -8.65
N PHE A 276 40.68 -4.35 -8.66
CA PHE A 276 40.39 -3.42 -7.56
C PHE A 276 38.90 -3.41 -7.18
N ARG A 277 38.00 -3.58 -8.15
CA ARG A 277 36.54 -3.68 -7.89
C ARG A 277 36.11 -4.98 -7.21
N LYS A 278 36.93 -6.03 -7.16
CA LYS A 278 36.51 -7.34 -6.60
C LYS A 278 36.33 -7.26 -5.07
N PRO A 279 37.30 -6.76 -4.28
CA PRO A 279 37.11 -6.55 -2.84
C PRO A 279 35.94 -5.63 -2.50
N LEU A 280 35.75 -4.53 -3.23
CA LEU A 280 34.64 -3.60 -3.03
C LEU A 280 33.27 -4.27 -3.23
N ARG A 281 33.15 -5.19 -4.20
CA ARG A 281 31.93 -6.00 -4.39
C ARG A 281 31.66 -6.95 -3.22
N LYS A 282 32.70 -7.45 -2.56
CA LYS A 282 32.56 -8.28 -1.35
C LYS A 282 32.08 -7.41 -0.18
N LEU A 283 32.69 -6.25 0.00
CA LEU A 283 32.30 -5.26 1.02
C LEU A 283 30.86 -4.77 0.84
N LYS A 284 30.45 -4.50 -0.41
CA LYS A 284 29.06 -4.12 -0.72
C LYS A 284 28.06 -5.19 -0.33
N ARG A 285 28.36 -6.46 -0.65
CA ARG A 285 27.51 -7.60 -0.25
C ARG A 285 27.39 -7.69 1.27
N PHE A 286 28.49 -7.52 1.99
CA PHE A 286 28.50 -7.48 3.45
C PHE A 286 27.62 -6.33 4.00
N LEU A 287 27.83 -5.10 3.55
CA LEU A 287 27.05 -3.94 4.00
C LEU A 287 25.56 -4.08 3.68
N SER A 288 25.22 -4.59 2.49
CA SER A 288 23.83 -4.82 2.10
C SER A 288 23.17 -5.88 2.98
N ALA A 289 23.85 -7.01 3.23
CA ALA A 289 23.33 -8.06 4.10
C ALA A 289 23.14 -7.55 5.53
N ASN A 290 24.12 -6.79 6.05
CA ASN A 290 24.03 -6.25 7.40
C ASN A 290 22.94 -5.18 7.52
N THR A 291 22.80 -4.30 6.53
CA THR A 291 21.71 -3.30 6.49
C THR A 291 20.36 -4.00 6.56
N THR A 292 20.15 -5.07 5.80
CA THR A 292 18.93 -5.89 5.88
C THR A 292 18.72 -6.49 7.27
N ILE A 293 19.77 -7.00 7.91
CA ILE A 293 19.69 -7.55 9.27
C ILE A 293 19.27 -6.47 10.28
N GLU A 294 19.87 -5.28 10.23
CA GLU A 294 19.54 -4.19 11.15
C GLU A 294 18.13 -3.64 10.91
N PHE A 295 17.69 -3.55 9.66
CA PHE A 295 16.28 -3.25 9.34
C PHE A 295 15.33 -4.29 9.93
N ASN A 296 15.65 -5.58 9.81
CA ASN A 296 14.83 -6.65 10.37
C ASN A 296 14.79 -6.60 11.90
N LYS A 297 15.91 -6.31 12.56
CA LYS A 297 15.96 -6.09 14.02
C LYS A 297 15.11 -4.90 14.42
N PHE A 298 15.25 -3.76 13.74
CA PHE A 298 14.46 -2.56 14.00
C PHE A 298 12.96 -2.81 13.82
N ASN A 299 12.56 -3.48 12.73
CA ASN A 299 11.17 -3.83 12.47
C ASN A 299 10.61 -4.76 13.54
N THR A 300 11.38 -5.76 13.96
CA THR A 300 10.99 -6.70 15.02
C THR A 300 10.81 -5.98 16.35
N ALA A 301 11.73 -5.08 16.71
CA ALA A 301 11.64 -4.27 17.93
C ALA A 301 10.42 -3.34 17.89
N SER A 302 10.22 -2.65 16.76
CA SER A 302 9.07 -1.76 16.55
C SER A 302 7.74 -2.51 16.63
N MET A 303 7.67 -3.71 16.06
CA MET A 303 6.48 -4.56 16.15
C MET A 303 6.20 -4.99 17.59
N LYS A 304 7.23 -5.41 18.34
CA LYS A 304 7.08 -5.76 19.76
C LYS A 304 6.59 -4.56 20.59
N LEU A 305 7.13 -3.37 20.33
CA LEU A 305 6.71 -2.14 21.01
C LEU A 305 5.24 -1.81 20.69
N ALA A 306 4.86 -1.87 19.42
CA ALA A 306 3.47 -1.64 19.01
C ALA A 306 2.49 -2.67 19.59
N ILE A 307 2.90 -3.94 19.72
CA ILE A 307 2.10 -4.98 20.39
C ILE A 307 1.94 -4.65 21.87
N SER A 308 3.03 -4.28 22.55
CA SER A 308 3.00 -3.89 23.97
C SER A 308 2.07 -2.70 24.20
N GLU A 309 2.19 -1.67 23.37
CA GLU A 309 1.32 -0.48 23.43
C GLU A 309 -0.15 -0.84 23.17
N ARG A 310 -0.42 -1.72 22.20
CA ARG A 310 -1.78 -2.20 21.94
C ARG A 310 -2.35 -2.97 23.13
N ASN A 311 -1.54 -3.83 23.77
CA ASN A 311 -1.96 -4.58 24.95
C ASN A 311 -2.27 -3.65 26.12
N MET A 312 -1.47 -2.62 26.36
CA MET A 312 -1.79 -1.57 27.35
C MET A 312 -3.10 -0.85 27.00
N ASN A 313 -3.23 -0.40 25.75
CA ASN A 313 -4.44 0.29 25.29
C ASN A 313 -5.70 -0.57 25.40
N PHE A 314 -5.60 -1.90 25.34
CA PHE A 314 -6.75 -2.79 25.53
C PHE A 314 -7.39 -2.60 26.91
N TYR A 315 -6.58 -2.45 27.95
CA TYR A 315 -7.06 -2.24 29.32
C TYR A 315 -7.37 -0.78 29.61
N GLU A 316 -6.49 0.14 29.20
CA GLU A 316 -6.56 1.54 29.62
C GLU A 316 -7.37 2.43 28.65
N HIS A 317 -7.32 2.16 27.35
CA HIS A 317 -7.78 3.06 26.29
C HIS A 317 -8.40 2.31 25.09
N LYS A 318 -9.56 1.68 25.31
CA LYS A 318 -10.26 0.82 24.33
C LYS A 318 -10.44 1.46 22.95
N GLY A 319 -10.68 2.77 22.87
CA GLY A 319 -10.79 3.48 21.59
C GLY A 319 -9.49 3.49 20.79
N LYS A 320 -8.34 3.76 21.44
CA LYS A 320 -7.01 3.69 20.82
C LYS A 320 -6.68 2.26 20.40
N PHE A 321 -7.04 1.28 21.22
CA PHE A 321 -6.92 -0.13 20.87
C PHE A 321 -7.69 -0.46 19.59
N ILE A 322 -8.98 -0.13 19.52
CA ILE A 322 -9.82 -0.40 18.35
C ILE A 322 -9.24 0.25 17.09
N SER A 323 -8.83 1.52 17.19
CA SER A 323 -8.25 2.22 16.04
C SER A 323 -6.91 1.64 15.58
N SER A 324 -6.03 1.28 16.51
CA SER A 324 -4.75 0.62 16.22
C SER A 324 -4.94 -0.78 15.63
N SER A 325 -5.87 -1.57 16.19
CA SER A 325 -6.15 -2.95 15.76
C SER A 325 -6.81 -3.01 14.38
N LEU A 326 -7.73 -2.09 14.09
CA LEU A 326 -8.41 -2.01 12.78
C LEU A 326 -7.62 -1.22 11.75
N ASN A 327 -6.50 -0.60 12.16
CA ASN A 327 -5.75 0.38 11.36
C ASN A 327 -6.68 1.46 10.75
N ARG A 328 -7.65 1.91 11.54
CA ARG A 328 -8.74 2.82 11.11
C ARG A 328 -9.07 3.78 12.23
N GLU A 329 -9.04 5.07 11.92
CA GLU A 329 -9.60 6.07 12.81
C GLU A 329 -11.13 6.06 12.71
N ARG A 330 -11.81 6.19 13.86
CA ARG A 330 -13.27 6.29 13.89
C ARG A 330 -13.67 7.58 13.18
N ARG A 331 -14.30 7.46 12.01
CA ARG A 331 -14.90 8.59 11.30
C ARG A 331 -16.24 8.90 11.96
N PHE A 332 -16.39 10.12 12.44
CA PHE A 332 -17.66 10.63 12.91
C PHE A 332 -17.95 11.94 12.18
N ILE A 333 -19.23 12.18 11.91
CA ILE A 333 -19.71 13.47 11.42
C ILE A 333 -20.29 14.16 12.65
N VAL A 334 -19.73 15.30 13.02
CA VAL A 334 -20.34 16.15 14.04
C VAL A 334 -21.32 17.08 13.34
N LEU A 335 -22.60 16.95 13.67
CA LEU A 335 -23.64 17.84 13.18
C LEU A 335 -23.84 18.93 14.22
N ASP A 336 -23.05 20.01 14.11
CA ASP A 336 -23.14 21.14 15.04
C ASP A 336 -24.24 22.13 14.68
N ARG A 337 -24.70 22.09 13.42
CA ARG A 337 -25.73 22.99 12.89
C ARG A 337 -26.54 22.30 11.79
N VAL A 338 -27.85 22.45 11.84
CA VAL A 338 -28.77 21.91 10.81
C VAL A 338 -29.65 23.02 10.28
N LEU A 339 -29.70 23.19 8.96
CA LEU A 339 -30.57 24.16 8.31
C LEU A 339 -31.86 23.46 7.87
N VAL A 340 -33.00 23.82 8.48
CA VAL A 340 -34.32 23.31 8.11
C VAL A 340 -34.94 24.26 7.10
N VAL A 341 -35.31 23.74 5.92
CA VAL A 341 -35.79 24.52 4.77
C VAL A 341 -37.29 24.35 4.51
N ASP A 342 -37.96 23.49 5.27
CA ASP A 342 -39.36 23.07 5.03
C ASP A 342 -40.41 24.13 5.37
N THR A 343 -40.02 25.30 5.85
CA THR A 343 -40.97 26.41 6.08
C THR A 343 -40.88 27.42 4.93
N PRO A 344 -41.99 27.70 4.22
CA PRO A 344 -41.97 28.65 3.11
C PRO A 344 -41.53 30.03 3.64
N ASN A 345 -40.40 30.51 3.10
CA ASN A 345 -39.77 31.81 3.31
C ASN A 345 -39.00 32.09 4.62
N CYS A 346 -38.74 31.11 5.50
CA CYS A 346 -37.91 31.34 6.70
C CYS A 346 -37.01 30.14 7.05
N PRO A 347 -35.86 29.94 6.39
CA PRO A 347 -34.94 28.87 6.74
C PRO A 347 -34.44 29.05 8.19
N LYS A 348 -34.65 28.03 9.05
CA LYS A 348 -34.23 28.04 10.46
C LYS A 348 -32.93 27.28 10.61
N LEU A 349 -31.89 27.93 11.14
CA LEU A 349 -30.63 27.28 11.52
C LEU A 349 -30.70 26.81 12.97
N LEU A 350 -30.72 25.49 13.18
CA LEU A 350 -30.68 24.85 14.49
C LEU A 350 -29.22 24.76 14.95
N VAL A 351 -28.98 25.15 16.20
CA VAL A 351 -27.66 25.11 16.86
C VAL A 351 -27.73 24.34 18.18
N ASP A 352 -28.93 24.20 18.75
CA ASP A 352 -29.15 23.44 19.98
C ASP A 352 -29.05 21.92 19.70
N PRO A 353 -28.30 21.15 20.53
CA PRO A 353 -28.08 19.71 20.29
C PRO A 353 -29.36 18.87 20.29
N ASP A 354 -30.34 19.18 21.14
CA ASP A 354 -31.58 18.43 21.22
C ASP A 354 -32.48 18.75 20.02
N GLU A 355 -32.55 20.02 19.60
CA GLU A 355 -33.25 20.42 18.37
C GLU A 355 -32.63 19.76 17.12
N ILE A 356 -31.30 19.75 17.02
CA ILE A 356 -30.57 19.10 15.92
C ILE A 356 -30.87 17.60 15.89
N LYS A 357 -30.87 16.93 17.04
CA LYS A 357 -31.16 15.49 17.15
C LYS A 357 -32.57 15.18 16.66
N GLN A 358 -33.57 15.96 17.07
CA GLN A 358 -34.94 15.75 16.63
C GLN A 358 -35.09 16.00 15.13
N ALA A 359 -34.51 17.08 14.60
CA ALA A 359 -34.53 17.36 13.17
C ALA A 359 -33.86 16.26 12.34
N ALA A 360 -32.76 15.68 12.82
CA ALA A 360 -32.11 14.55 12.16
C ALA A 360 -32.99 13.29 12.15
N ILE A 361 -33.66 12.96 13.27
CA ILE A 361 -34.61 11.84 13.36
C ILE A 361 -35.74 12.04 12.35
N THR A 362 -36.38 13.22 12.35
CA THR A 362 -37.47 13.54 11.44
C THR A 362 -37.02 13.48 9.97
N HIS A 363 -35.82 13.96 9.65
CA HIS A 363 -35.28 13.87 8.30
C HIS A 363 -35.12 12.42 7.86
N PHE A 364 -34.40 11.58 8.62
CA PHE A 364 -34.13 10.19 8.19
C PHE A 364 -35.37 9.28 8.20
N GLN A 365 -36.39 9.59 9.01
CA GLN A 365 -37.68 8.89 8.95
C GLN A 365 -38.46 9.21 7.67
N ASN A 366 -38.28 10.41 7.10
CA ASN A 366 -39.08 10.89 5.96
C ASN A 366 -38.28 11.02 4.65
N VAL A 367 -36.94 10.87 4.69
CA VAL A 367 -36.07 11.08 3.52
C VAL A 367 -36.29 10.04 2.43
N VAL A 368 -36.68 8.83 2.81
CA VAL A 368 -37.13 7.80 1.88
C VAL A 368 -38.62 7.99 1.72
N GLY A 369 -39.04 8.52 0.57
CA GLY A 369 -40.47 8.61 0.25
C GLY A 369 -41.14 7.24 0.35
N PRO A 370 -42.48 7.18 0.45
CA PRO A 370 -43.20 5.91 0.39
C PRO A 370 -42.72 5.11 -0.82
N SER A 371 -42.45 3.81 -0.61
CA SER A 371 -41.96 2.92 -1.67
C SER A 371 -42.96 2.91 -2.81
N ALA A 372 -42.74 3.73 -3.84
CA ALA A 372 -43.54 3.76 -5.04
C ALA A 372 -43.13 2.57 -5.92
N SER A 373 -43.52 1.36 -5.49
CA SER A 373 -43.55 0.22 -6.40
C SER A 373 -44.52 0.58 -7.51
N PRO A 374 -44.17 0.42 -8.80
CA PRO A 374 -45.13 0.61 -9.89
C PRO A 374 -46.22 -0.49 -9.93
N PHE A 375 -46.17 -1.43 -8.97
CA PHE A 375 -47.06 -2.56 -8.87
C PHE A 375 -47.68 -2.60 -7.47
N ASP A 376 -48.97 -2.27 -7.38
CA ASP A 376 -49.76 -2.21 -6.14
C ASP A 376 -50.54 -3.50 -5.88
N SER A 377 -50.59 -4.41 -6.85
CA SER A 377 -51.32 -5.67 -6.76
C SER A 377 -50.68 -6.77 -7.61
N VAL A 378 -50.98 -8.03 -7.31
CA VAL A 378 -50.51 -9.17 -8.12
C VAL A 378 -50.96 -9.02 -9.58
N SER A 379 -52.14 -8.46 -9.84
CA SER A 379 -52.66 -8.20 -11.19
C SER A 379 -51.90 -7.12 -11.96
N SER A 380 -51.23 -6.20 -11.26
CA SER A 380 -50.40 -5.17 -11.89
C SER A 380 -49.01 -5.67 -12.29
N LEU A 381 -48.59 -6.84 -11.81
CA LEU A 381 -47.27 -7.42 -12.12
C LEU A 381 -47.19 -7.88 -13.59
N PRO A 382 -45.98 -7.90 -14.19
CA PRO A 382 -45.77 -8.54 -15.48
C PRO A 382 -46.12 -10.03 -15.45
N GLU A 383 -46.60 -10.58 -16.57
CA GLU A 383 -47.12 -11.95 -16.69
C GLU A 383 -46.19 -13.04 -16.13
N ARG A 384 -44.87 -12.91 -16.36
CA ARG A 384 -43.83 -13.79 -15.80
C ARG A 384 -43.90 -13.89 -14.27
N TRP A 385 -44.25 -12.81 -13.58
CA TRP A 385 -44.25 -12.70 -12.13
C TRP A 385 -45.61 -12.98 -11.51
N GLN A 386 -46.71 -12.78 -12.25
CA GLN A 386 -48.06 -13.08 -11.75
C GLN A 386 -48.14 -14.54 -11.27
N SER A 387 -47.68 -15.50 -12.08
CA SER A 387 -47.73 -16.92 -11.73
C SER A 387 -46.89 -17.28 -10.50
N ARG A 388 -45.81 -16.54 -10.21
CA ARG A 388 -44.91 -16.82 -9.10
C ARG A 388 -45.37 -16.21 -7.78
N TYR A 389 -46.09 -15.09 -7.84
CA TYR A 389 -46.57 -14.34 -6.68
C TYR A 389 -48.07 -14.54 -6.40
N SER A 390 -48.79 -15.27 -7.24
CA SER A 390 -50.14 -15.72 -6.93
C SER A 390 -50.16 -16.58 -5.65
N PRO A 391 -51.16 -16.42 -4.77
CA PRO A 391 -51.34 -17.29 -3.62
C PRO A 391 -51.40 -18.75 -4.02
N LEU A 392 -50.71 -19.61 -3.25
CA LEU A 392 -50.76 -21.05 -3.46
C LEU A 392 -52.03 -21.59 -2.81
N GLU A 393 -52.88 -22.29 -3.58
CA GLU A 393 -54.18 -22.80 -3.14
C GLU A 393 -54.12 -23.72 -1.91
N GLN A 394 -52.96 -24.35 -1.68
CA GLN A 394 -52.72 -25.24 -0.55
C GLN A 394 -52.56 -24.53 0.81
N PHE A 395 -52.41 -23.20 0.82
CA PHE A 395 -52.25 -22.41 2.05
C PHE A 395 -53.41 -21.43 2.20
N GLN A 396 -53.98 -21.37 3.40
CA GLN A 396 -55.01 -20.38 3.75
C GLN A 396 -54.35 -19.07 4.18
N GLU A 397 -54.92 -17.94 3.78
CA GLU A 397 -54.39 -16.59 4.07
C GLU A 397 -54.30 -16.30 5.57
N SER A 398 -55.14 -16.95 6.38
CA SER A 398 -55.13 -16.86 7.85
C SER A 398 -53.85 -17.39 8.50
N LEU A 399 -52.99 -18.13 7.78
CA LEU A 399 -51.67 -18.54 8.26
C LEU A 399 -50.78 -17.33 8.58
N TYR A 400 -50.99 -16.20 7.91
CA TYR A 400 -50.20 -14.99 8.08
C TYR A 400 -50.72 -14.09 9.20
N ASP A 401 -51.95 -14.28 9.67
CA ASP A 401 -52.57 -13.45 10.71
C ASP A 401 -51.66 -13.26 11.94
N PRO A 402 -50.99 -14.31 12.49
CA PRO A 402 -50.10 -14.15 13.65
C PRO A 402 -48.85 -13.31 13.37
N VAL A 403 -48.36 -13.31 12.12
CA VAL A 403 -47.13 -12.59 11.72
C VAL A 403 -47.44 -11.14 11.35
N MET A 404 -48.67 -10.85 10.94
CA MET A 404 -49.13 -9.51 10.60
C MET A 404 -49.64 -8.72 11.81
N VAL A 405 -49.75 -9.35 13.00
CA VAL A 405 -50.06 -8.64 14.25
C VAL A 405 -48.93 -7.65 14.57
N HIS A 406 -49.30 -6.42 14.93
CA HIS A 406 -48.34 -5.44 15.38
C HIS A 406 -47.64 -5.90 16.66
N VAL A 407 -46.31 -5.88 16.63
CA VAL A 407 -45.47 -6.13 17.81
C VAL A 407 -45.82 -5.13 18.90
N THR A 408 -46.23 -5.62 20.06
CA THR A 408 -46.61 -4.76 21.18
C THR A 408 -45.39 -4.43 22.07
N ILE A 409 -45.43 -3.28 22.75
CA ILE A 409 -44.37 -2.92 23.71
C ILE A 409 -44.26 -3.95 24.84
N SER A 410 -45.38 -4.56 25.25
CA SER A 410 -45.43 -5.58 26.28
C SER A 410 -44.71 -6.86 25.86
N GLU A 411 -45.00 -7.35 24.65
CA GLU A 411 -44.32 -8.49 24.04
C GLU A 411 -42.82 -8.23 23.87
N LEU A 412 -42.45 -7.04 23.40
CA LEU A 412 -41.05 -6.67 23.25
C LEU A 412 -40.31 -6.67 24.61
N ARG A 413 -40.96 -6.15 25.65
CA ARG A 413 -40.41 -6.17 27.03
C ARG A 413 -40.29 -7.59 27.57
N GLU A 414 -41.28 -8.43 27.31
CA GLU A 414 -41.29 -9.82 27.74
C GLU A 414 -40.14 -10.59 27.08
N VAL A 415 -39.98 -10.46 25.76
CA VAL A 415 -38.86 -11.05 25.00
C VAL A 415 -37.50 -10.53 25.47
N ILE A 416 -37.36 -9.22 25.72
CA ILE A 416 -36.13 -8.63 26.25
C ILE A 416 -35.84 -9.18 27.65
N SER A 417 -36.86 -9.34 28.50
CA SER A 417 -36.70 -9.88 29.86
C SER A 417 -36.38 -11.38 29.89
N ALA A 418 -36.88 -12.14 28.92
CA ALA A 418 -36.60 -13.56 28.74
C ALA A 418 -35.28 -13.82 28.02
N SER A 419 -34.68 -12.79 27.42
CA SER A 419 -33.38 -12.89 26.76
C SER A 419 -32.27 -13.12 27.80
N PRO A 420 -31.24 -13.93 27.49
CA PRO A 420 -30.15 -14.19 28.43
C PRO A 420 -29.45 -12.90 28.87
N ALA A 421 -29.20 -12.76 30.16
CA ALA A 421 -28.47 -11.63 30.71
C ALA A 421 -27.10 -11.48 30.02
N HIS A 422 -26.64 -10.24 29.85
CA HIS A 422 -25.35 -9.87 29.25
C HIS A 422 -25.17 -10.09 27.73
N LYS A 423 -26.25 -10.36 26.97
CA LYS A 423 -26.17 -10.45 25.50
C LYS A 423 -26.32 -9.13 24.74
N ALA A 424 -26.77 -8.05 25.40
CA ALA A 424 -26.84 -6.75 24.75
C ALA A 424 -25.43 -6.21 24.51
N PRO A 425 -25.01 -5.96 23.25
CA PRO A 425 -23.74 -5.30 23.01
C PRO A 425 -23.84 -3.90 23.62
N GLY A 426 -22.84 -3.53 24.42
CA GLY A 426 -22.74 -2.18 24.96
C GLY A 426 -22.54 -1.14 23.84
N PRO A 427 -22.19 0.12 24.16
CA PRO A 427 -21.95 1.19 23.18
C PRO A 427 -20.89 0.87 22.10
N SER A 428 -20.14 -0.22 22.28
CA SER A 428 -19.21 -0.77 21.30
C SER A 428 -19.89 -1.48 20.12
N ALA A 429 -21.18 -1.83 20.21
CA ALA A 429 -21.93 -2.62 19.22
C ALA A 429 -21.32 -4.00 18.91
N ILE A 430 -20.44 -4.51 19.77
CA ILE A 430 -19.80 -5.82 19.64
C ILE A 430 -20.37 -6.73 20.72
N PRO A 431 -21.07 -7.83 20.37
CA PRO A 431 -21.48 -8.83 21.34
C PRO A 431 -20.25 -9.61 21.84
N TYR A 432 -20.21 -9.94 23.12
CA TYR A 432 -19.19 -10.82 23.69
C TYR A 432 -19.63 -12.29 23.50
N GLU A 433 -19.51 -12.77 22.26
CA GLU A 433 -19.42 -14.20 21.93
C GLU A 433 -18.21 -14.41 21.00
#